data_AF-A0AAW8FJR0-F1
#
_entry.id   AF-A0AAW8FJR0-F1
#
_cell.length_a   1.000
_cell.length_b   1.000
_cell.length_c   1.000
_cell.angle_alpha   90.00
_cell.angle_beta   90.00
_cell.angle_gamma   90.00
#
_symmetry.space_group_name_H-M   'P 1'
#
loop_
_entity.id
_entity.type
_entity.pdbx_description
1 polymer ?
#
loop_
_entity_poly.entity_id
_entity_poly.type
_entity_poly.pdbx_seq_one_letter_code
_entity_poly.pdbx_strand_id
1 'polypeptide(L)'
;MPHPYVLLSAAVSLDGYLDDTGPDRLLLSGPADFDRVDEVRASVDAILIGAGTIRADNPRLLVNSEARRAARVAAGKPPYPLKVTVSGSGDLDPSANFWHTGGEKLVCTTDKGAERARSLGLAADVVSLGPELDWHRLLEHLHEERGVDRLMVEGGGRVHTQLLQQGLADELQLVLAPLFVGTPDAPRLFGPGSYQAGRLRLVESRRIEDVVLMRYEPTAPGTGLHPSPADRHWLSLACELATRCPPSQTAFSVGAVVVAADGTELARGHSREVGDPVVHAEEAALAKIDPADPRLATATVYTSLEPCTRRASRPFPCARLILDAGVRRVVTAWREPDTFVAGADGTGLLTGAGVDVVVLGEYEGRAKAPNRHLL
;
A
#
# COMPACT_ATOMS: atom_id res chain seq x y z
N MET A 1 3.15 -5.82 6.86
CA MET A 1 1.70 -5.61 7.17
C MET A 1 1.01 -6.96 7.13
N PRO A 2 -0.16 -7.19 7.77
CA PRO A 2 -0.94 -8.41 7.54
C PRO A 2 -1.71 -8.37 6.20
N HIS A 3 -1.34 -7.49 5.26
CA HIS A 3 -2.05 -7.30 4.00
C HIS A 3 -1.05 -7.27 2.82
N PRO A 4 -1.44 -7.73 1.62
CA PRO A 4 -0.66 -7.56 0.41
C PRO A 4 -0.45 -6.07 0.07
N TYR A 5 0.54 -5.80 -0.77
CA TYR A 5 0.64 -4.55 -1.51
C TYR A 5 -0.48 -4.48 -2.56
N VAL A 6 -1.38 -3.51 -2.44
CA VAL A 6 -2.57 -3.35 -3.27
C VAL A 6 -2.32 -2.30 -4.36
N LEU A 7 -2.26 -2.76 -5.60
CA LEU A 7 -2.16 -1.95 -6.80
C LEU A 7 -3.53 -1.82 -7.48
N LEU A 8 -4.10 -0.63 -7.53
CA LEU A 8 -5.25 -0.34 -8.38
C LEU A 8 -4.76 -0.04 -9.80
N SER A 9 -5.37 -0.68 -10.80
CA SER A 9 -5.06 -0.42 -12.21
C SER A 9 -6.33 -0.15 -13.00
N ALA A 10 -6.33 0.93 -13.77
CA ALA A 10 -7.44 1.29 -14.66
C ALA A 10 -6.95 2.08 -15.88
N ALA A 11 -7.68 1.95 -16.98
CA ALA A 11 -7.67 2.92 -18.07
C ALA A 11 -8.98 3.71 -18.03
N VAL A 12 -8.92 5.02 -18.26
CA VAL A 12 -10.08 5.91 -18.27
C VAL A 12 -10.04 6.88 -19.45
N SER A 13 -11.22 7.33 -19.87
CA SER A 13 -11.38 8.49 -20.75
C SER A 13 -10.93 9.80 -20.05
N LEU A 14 -10.78 10.88 -20.82
CA LEU A 14 -10.43 12.23 -20.31
C LEU A 14 -11.40 12.73 -19.23
N ASP A 15 -12.67 12.29 -19.27
CA ASP A 15 -13.73 12.62 -18.32
C ASP A 15 -13.96 11.56 -17.23
N GLY A 16 -13.09 10.55 -17.13
CA GLY A 16 -12.99 9.63 -15.99
C GLY A 16 -13.87 8.37 -16.07
N TYR A 17 -14.31 7.98 -17.26
CA TYR A 17 -15.11 6.77 -17.48
C TYR A 17 -14.25 5.56 -17.82
N LEU A 18 -14.65 4.40 -17.31
CA LEU A 18 -14.05 3.08 -17.54
C LEU A 18 -14.57 2.39 -18.80
N ASP A 19 -15.78 2.75 -19.24
CA ASP A 19 -16.45 2.18 -20.40
C ASP A 19 -17.54 3.15 -20.90
N ASP A 20 -18.19 2.84 -22.02
CA ASP A 20 -19.44 3.49 -22.44
C ASP A 20 -20.69 2.70 -21.96
N THR A 21 -21.85 2.92 -22.59
CA THR A 21 -23.12 2.21 -22.26
C THR A 21 -23.50 1.16 -23.31
N GLY A 22 -22.62 0.95 -24.28
CA GLY A 22 -22.79 -0.01 -25.35
C GLY A 22 -22.66 -1.45 -24.88
N PRO A 23 -23.02 -2.41 -25.76
CA PRO A 23 -22.90 -3.83 -25.46
C PRO A 23 -21.46 -4.35 -25.58
N ASP A 24 -20.60 -3.61 -26.27
CA ASP A 24 -19.21 -3.97 -26.51
C ASP A 24 -18.30 -3.14 -25.60
N ARG A 25 -17.25 -3.77 -25.08
CA ARG A 25 -16.26 -3.11 -24.24
C ARG A 25 -15.52 -2.01 -25.01
N LEU A 26 -15.50 -0.80 -24.47
CA LEU A 26 -14.71 0.31 -25.00
C LEU A 26 -13.20 0.07 -24.79
N LEU A 27 -12.43 0.13 -25.88
CA LEU A 27 -10.97 0.08 -25.81
C LEU A 27 -10.42 1.47 -25.48
N LEU A 28 -9.98 1.63 -24.23
CA LEU A 28 -9.39 2.87 -23.71
C LEU A 28 -7.86 2.92 -23.85
N SER A 29 -7.21 1.86 -24.34
CA SER A 29 -5.78 1.85 -24.55
C SER A 29 -5.36 0.94 -25.71
N GLY A 30 -4.11 1.09 -26.13
CA GLY A 30 -3.52 0.38 -27.28
C GLY A 30 -2.72 -0.87 -26.90
N PRO A 31 -2.20 -1.60 -27.91
CA PRO A 31 -1.43 -2.82 -27.70
C PRO A 31 -0.23 -2.68 -26.78
N ALA A 32 0.48 -1.54 -26.82
CA ALA A 32 1.62 -1.30 -25.94
C ALA A 32 1.21 -1.22 -24.46
N ASP A 33 0.04 -0.65 -24.18
CA ASP A 33 -0.50 -0.62 -22.82
C ASP A 33 -1.04 -1.99 -22.38
N PHE A 34 -1.67 -2.74 -23.29
CA PHE A 34 -2.07 -4.13 -22.99
C PHE A 34 -0.87 -5.01 -22.65
N ASP A 35 0.25 -4.87 -23.36
CA ASP A 35 1.49 -5.57 -23.04
C ASP A 35 2.04 -5.17 -21.66
N ARG A 36 1.98 -3.89 -21.30
CA ARG A 36 2.33 -3.40 -19.96
C ARG A 36 1.39 -3.99 -18.90
N VAL A 37 0.07 -3.98 -19.10
CA VAL A 37 -0.87 -4.61 -18.16
C VAL A 37 -0.56 -6.10 -17.99
N ASP A 38 -0.20 -6.79 -19.08
CA ASP A 38 0.23 -8.18 -19.04
C ASP A 38 1.51 -8.41 -18.23
N GLU A 39 2.47 -7.48 -18.32
CA GLU A 39 3.66 -7.44 -17.46
C GLU A 39 3.30 -7.25 -15.98
N VAL A 40 2.39 -6.31 -15.67
CA VAL A 40 1.93 -6.08 -14.30
C VAL A 40 1.23 -7.32 -13.76
N ARG A 41 0.32 -7.94 -14.53
CA ARG A 41 -0.33 -9.22 -14.16
C ARG A 41 0.70 -10.31 -13.89
N ALA A 42 1.77 -10.38 -14.67
CA ALA A 42 2.84 -11.36 -14.46
C ALA A 42 3.66 -11.10 -13.20
N SER A 43 3.69 -9.86 -12.70
CA SER A 43 4.45 -9.46 -11.51
C SER A 43 3.72 -9.68 -10.18
N VAL A 44 2.40 -9.85 -10.20
CA VAL A 44 1.56 -9.99 -8.99
C VAL A 44 1.23 -11.44 -8.65
N ASP A 45 0.79 -11.66 -7.41
CA ASP A 45 0.42 -12.99 -6.93
C ASP A 45 -1.08 -13.25 -7.13
N ALA A 46 -1.90 -12.19 -7.09
CA ALA A 46 -3.33 -12.24 -7.34
C ALA A 46 -3.84 -11.07 -8.19
N ILE A 47 -4.92 -11.31 -8.95
CA ILE A 47 -5.70 -10.31 -9.68
C ILE A 47 -7.13 -10.33 -9.17
N LEU A 48 -7.67 -9.18 -8.78
CA LEU A 48 -9.02 -9.02 -8.23
C LEU A 48 -9.90 -8.13 -9.10
N ILE A 49 -11.13 -8.57 -9.32
CA ILE A 49 -12.22 -7.77 -9.90
C ILE A 49 -13.54 -7.95 -9.13
N GLY A 50 -14.38 -6.94 -9.13
CA GLY A 50 -15.76 -7.07 -8.65
C GLY A 50 -16.61 -7.95 -9.58
N ALA A 51 -17.60 -8.65 -9.02
CA ALA A 51 -18.52 -9.46 -9.83
C ALA A 51 -19.35 -8.66 -10.85
N GLY A 52 -19.48 -7.33 -10.65
CA GLY A 52 -20.07 -6.43 -11.65
C GLY A 52 -19.26 -6.40 -12.96
N THR A 53 -17.93 -6.39 -12.86
CA THR A 53 -17.03 -6.45 -14.02
C THR A 53 -17.09 -7.81 -14.73
N ILE A 54 -17.30 -8.90 -13.98
CA ILE A 54 -17.54 -10.22 -14.60
C ILE A 54 -18.80 -10.18 -15.47
N ARG A 55 -19.87 -9.55 -14.98
CA ARG A 55 -21.14 -9.44 -15.71
C ARG A 55 -21.07 -8.55 -16.94
N ALA A 56 -20.36 -7.42 -16.82
CA ALA A 56 -20.25 -6.46 -17.92
C ALA A 56 -19.30 -6.96 -19.01
N ASP A 57 -18.09 -7.42 -18.64
CA ASP A 57 -16.99 -7.59 -19.60
C ASP A 57 -16.65 -9.06 -19.88
N ASN A 58 -17.20 -9.99 -19.08
CA ASN A 58 -16.90 -11.41 -19.11
C ASN A 58 -15.39 -11.76 -19.33
N PRO A 59 -14.47 -11.18 -18.51
CA PRO A 59 -13.05 -11.23 -18.79
C PRO A 59 -12.43 -12.59 -18.43
N ARG A 60 -11.38 -12.97 -19.15
CA ARG A 60 -10.56 -14.15 -18.83
C ARG A 60 -9.55 -13.91 -17.71
N LEU A 61 -9.06 -12.67 -17.54
CA LEU A 61 -8.01 -12.27 -16.58
C LEU A 61 -6.79 -13.22 -16.57
N LEU A 62 -5.97 -13.13 -17.63
CA LEU A 62 -4.80 -13.98 -17.83
C LEU A 62 -3.53 -13.15 -17.99
N VAL A 63 -2.41 -13.80 -17.70
CA VAL A 63 -1.11 -13.47 -18.30
C VAL A 63 -1.09 -14.12 -19.68
N ASN A 64 -1.19 -13.32 -20.73
CA ASN A 64 -1.26 -13.71 -22.14
C ASN A 64 0.11 -14.12 -22.70
N SER A 65 1.19 -13.45 -22.29
CA SER A 65 2.54 -13.77 -22.78
C SER A 65 3.03 -15.12 -22.23
N GLU A 66 3.37 -16.03 -23.14
CA GLU A 66 3.95 -17.33 -22.78
C GLU A 66 5.31 -17.19 -22.09
N ALA A 67 6.15 -16.27 -22.57
CA ALA A 67 7.45 -15.98 -21.95
C ALA A 67 7.29 -15.51 -20.50
N ARG A 68 6.29 -14.65 -20.21
CA ARG A 68 6.00 -14.20 -18.84
C ARG A 68 5.49 -15.34 -17.97
N ARG A 69 4.64 -16.23 -18.48
CA ARG A 69 4.21 -17.43 -17.75
C ARG A 69 5.39 -18.36 -17.45
N ALA A 70 6.27 -18.58 -18.43
CA ALA A 70 7.47 -19.40 -18.25
C ALA A 70 8.42 -18.80 -17.20
N ALA A 71 8.60 -17.48 -17.21
CA ALA A 71 9.40 -16.77 -16.20
C ALA A 71 8.82 -16.93 -14.78
N ARG A 72 7.49 -16.87 -14.62
CA ARG A 72 6.83 -17.14 -13.33
C ARG A 72 7.11 -18.55 -12.84
N VAL A 73 6.97 -19.55 -13.71
CA VAL A 73 7.25 -20.95 -13.38
C VAL A 73 8.71 -21.15 -13.00
N ALA A 74 9.65 -20.52 -13.73
CA ALA A 74 11.07 -20.55 -13.40
C ALA A 74 11.38 -19.92 -12.03
N ALA A 75 10.58 -18.95 -11.59
CA ALA A 75 10.65 -18.35 -10.26
C ALA A 75 9.87 -19.12 -9.17
N GLY A 76 9.37 -20.34 -9.48
CA GLY A 76 8.61 -21.17 -8.55
C GLY A 76 7.16 -20.73 -8.30
N LYS A 77 6.64 -19.80 -9.12
CA LYS A 77 5.25 -19.32 -9.02
C LYS A 77 4.34 -20.04 -10.03
N PRO A 78 3.02 -20.15 -9.76
CA PRO A 78 2.07 -20.62 -10.76
C PRO A 78 2.10 -19.75 -12.04
N PRO A 79 1.87 -20.34 -13.23
CA PRO A 79 1.93 -19.60 -14.49
C PRO A 79 0.91 -18.47 -14.57
N TYR A 80 -0.20 -18.58 -13.83
CA TYR A 80 -1.22 -17.54 -13.69
C TYR A 80 -1.31 -17.09 -12.23
N PRO A 81 -1.49 -15.79 -11.95
CA PRO A 81 -1.87 -15.31 -10.63
C PRO A 81 -3.20 -15.91 -10.16
N LEU A 82 -3.42 -15.95 -8.85
CA LEU A 82 -4.72 -16.28 -8.25
C LEU A 82 -5.77 -15.29 -8.76
N LYS A 83 -6.91 -15.78 -9.23
CA LYS A 83 -8.02 -14.93 -9.67
C LYS A 83 -9.03 -14.78 -8.55
N VAL A 84 -9.23 -13.55 -8.09
CA VAL A 84 -10.14 -13.24 -6.99
C VAL A 84 -11.35 -12.47 -7.52
N THR A 85 -12.55 -12.84 -7.11
CA THR A 85 -13.73 -12.01 -7.31
C THR A 85 -14.46 -11.70 -6.02
N VAL A 86 -14.99 -10.48 -5.93
CA VAL A 86 -15.77 -10.01 -4.79
C VAL A 86 -17.22 -9.82 -5.19
N SER A 87 -18.13 -10.44 -4.44
CA SER A 87 -19.58 -10.33 -4.66
C SER A 87 -20.32 -10.27 -3.33
N GLY A 88 -21.10 -9.21 -3.09
CA GLY A 88 -21.91 -9.13 -1.86
C GLY A 88 -23.04 -10.16 -1.82
N SER A 89 -23.66 -10.43 -2.97
CA SER A 89 -24.83 -11.33 -3.10
C SER A 89 -24.47 -12.79 -3.36
N GLY A 90 -23.23 -13.08 -3.74
CA GLY A 90 -22.85 -14.40 -4.27
C GLY A 90 -23.46 -14.73 -5.62
N ASP A 91 -24.17 -13.78 -6.25
CA ASP A 91 -24.74 -13.96 -7.58
C ASP A 91 -23.62 -13.91 -8.62
N LEU A 92 -23.39 -15.03 -9.30
CA LEU A 92 -22.29 -15.26 -10.23
C LEU A 92 -22.81 -16.17 -11.34
N ASP A 93 -22.48 -15.85 -12.59
CA ASP A 93 -22.82 -16.70 -13.73
C ASP A 93 -21.80 -17.85 -13.84
N PRO A 94 -22.21 -19.13 -13.71
CA PRO A 94 -21.30 -20.26 -13.84
C PRO A 94 -20.67 -20.42 -15.22
N SER A 95 -21.27 -19.83 -16.26
CA SER A 95 -20.78 -19.88 -17.64
C SER A 95 -19.73 -18.81 -17.97
N ALA A 96 -19.45 -17.89 -17.04
CA ALA A 96 -18.49 -16.82 -17.27
C ALA A 96 -17.08 -17.36 -17.58
N ASN A 97 -16.41 -16.73 -18.54
CA ASN A 97 -15.05 -17.05 -18.96
C ASN A 97 -14.04 -17.04 -17.81
N PHE A 98 -14.35 -16.27 -16.76
CA PHE A 98 -13.58 -16.20 -15.53
C PHE A 98 -13.36 -17.60 -14.90
N TRP A 99 -14.35 -18.50 -14.93
CA TRP A 99 -14.24 -19.82 -14.29
C TRP A 99 -13.48 -20.83 -15.14
N HIS A 100 -13.54 -20.70 -16.46
CA HIS A 100 -13.06 -21.70 -17.42
C HIS A 100 -11.64 -21.45 -17.93
N THR A 101 -10.96 -20.42 -17.44
CA THR A 101 -9.61 -20.03 -17.89
C THR A 101 -8.68 -19.70 -16.74
N GLY A 102 -7.36 -19.85 -16.96
CA GLY A 102 -6.32 -19.48 -16.01
C GLY A 102 -6.07 -20.53 -14.93
N GLY A 103 -5.59 -20.08 -13.77
CA GLY A 103 -5.23 -20.91 -12.62
C GLY A 103 -6.34 -21.03 -11.58
N GLU A 104 -5.97 -20.99 -10.30
CA GLU A 104 -6.88 -21.04 -9.16
C GLU A 104 -7.82 -19.83 -9.11
N LYS A 105 -9.01 -20.03 -8.51
CA LYS A 105 -10.04 -18.99 -8.37
C LYS A 105 -10.54 -18.93 -6.93
N LEU A 106 -10.80 -17.72 -6.46
CA LEU A 106 -11.33 -17.42 -5.13
C LEU A 106 -12.53 -16.48 -5.25
N VAL A 107 -13.61 -16.82 -4.55
CA VAL A 107 -14.78 -15.97 -4.34
C VAL A 107 -14.76 -15.46 -2.91
N CYS A 108 -14.61 -14.14 -2.74
CA CYS A 108 -14.76 -13.49 -1.45
C CYS A 108 -16.14 -12.84 -1.37
N THR A 109 -16.92 -13.19 -0.36
CA THR A 109 -18.34 -12.84 -0.29
C THR A 109 -18.85 -12.73 1.15
N THR A 110 -20.10 -12.34 1.32
CA THR A 110 -20.80 -12.34 2.62
C THR A 110 -21.21 -13.76 3.00
N ASP A 111 -21.65 -13.98 4.23
CA ASP A 111 -22.18 -15.27 4.69
C ASP A 111 -23.31 -15.79 3.77
N LYS A 112 -24.28 -14.93 3.48
CA LYS A 112 -25.39 -15.25 2.57
C LYS A 112 -24.91 -15.48 1.13
N GLY A 113 -23.96 -14.68 0.68
CA GLY A 113 -23.39 -14.85 -0.65
C GLY A 113 -22.58 -16.15 -0.78
N ALA A 114 -21.95 -16.62 0.29
CA ALA A 114 -21.20 -17.87 0.30
C ALA A 114 -22.10 -19.09 0.14
N GLU A 115 -23.27 -19.09 0.79
CA GLU A 115 -24.29 -20.13 0.59
C GLU A 115 -24.71 -20.22 -0.88
N ARG A 116 -25.04 -19.07 -1.49
CA ARG A 116 -25.41 -19.00 -2.92
C ARG A 116 -24.26 -19.45 -3.82
N ALA A 117 -23.06 -18.91 -3.63
CA ALA A 117 -21.91 -19.22 -4.47
C ALA A 117 -21.53 -20.72 -4.43
N ARG A 118 -21.60 -21.35 -3.26
CA ARG A 118 -21.34 -22.80 -3.12
C ARG A 118 -22.39 -23.66 -3.84
N SER A 119 -23.65 -23.22 -3.87
CA SER A 119 -24.73 -23.93 -4.58
C SER A 119 -24.57 -23.93 -6.10
N LEU A 120 -23.77 -23.00 -6.65
CA LEU A 120 -23.53 -22.88 -8.08
C LEU A 120 -22.53 -23.91 -8.63
N GLY A 121 -21.82 -24.64 -7.77
CA GLY A 121 -20.84 -25.65 -8.19
C GLY A 121 -19.65 -25.07 -8.98
N LEU A 122 -19.27 -23.83 -8.71
CA LEU A 122 -18.15 -23.17 -9.36
C LEU A 122 -16.83 -23.88 -9.02
N ALA A 123 -15.91 -23.97 -9.99
CA ALA A 123 -14.55 -24.43 -9.76
C ALA A 123 -13.71 -23.32 -9.09
N ALA A 124 -14.10 -22.93 -7.87
CA ALA A 124 -13.47 -21.88 -7.08
C ALA A 124 -13.66 -22.11 -5.59
N ASP A 125 -12.68 -21.72 -4.80
CA ASP A 125 -12.82 -21.62 -3.35
C ASP A 125 -13.79 -20.48 -2.98
N VAL A 126 -14.57 -20.65 -1.91
CA VAL A 126 -15.53 -19.63 -1.44
C VAL A 126 -15.26 -19.26 0.01
N VAL A 127 -14.85 -18.01 0.22
CA VAL A 127 -14.55 -17.41 1.52
C VAL A 127 -15.68 -16.49 1.94
N SER A 128 -16.23 -16.73 3.13
CA SER A 128 -17.16 -15.82 3.79
C SER A 128 -16.36 -14.86 4.66
N LEU A 129 -16.67 -13.57 4.55
CA LEU A 129 -16.01 -12.49 5.31
C LEU A 129 -16.84 -12.03 6.52
N GLY A 130 -18.03 -12.62 6.69
CA GLY A 130 -19.04 -12.23 7.67
C GLY A 130 -20.33 -11.71 7.04
N PRO A 131 -21.20 -11.05 7.83
CA PRO A 131 -22.51 -10.60 7.37
C PRO A 131 -22.42 -9.49 6.30
N GLU A 132 -21.35 -8.71 6.32
CA GLU A 132 -21.04 -7.67 5.34
C GLU A 132 -19.63 -7.88 4.76
N LEU A 133 -19.34 -7.22 3.64
CA LEU A 133 -18.01 -7.27 3.03
C LEU A 133 -17.03 -6.42 3.85
N ASP A 134 -16.00 -7.06 4.38
CA ASP A 134 -14.90 -6.43 5.10
C ASP A 134 -13.61 -6.56 4.27
N TRP A 135 -13.08 -5.42 3.81
CA TRP A 135 -11.87 -5.38 3.00
C TRP A 135 -10.60 -5.70 3.79
N HIS A 136 -10.54 -5.37 5.09
CA HIS A 136 -9.37 -5.70 5.90
C HIS A 136 -9.27 -7.21 6.05
N ARG A 137 -10.37 -7.87 6.44
CA ARG A 137 -10.43 -9.35 6.51
C ARG A 137 -10.13 -10.03 5.18
N LEU A 138 -10.60 -9.47 4.07
CA LEU A 138 -10.29 -10.00 2.75
C LEU A 138 -8.79 -9.95 2.49
N LEU A 139 -8.16 -8.80 2.71
CA LEU A 139 -6.74 -8.60 2.46
C LEU A 139 -5.87 -9.41 3.43
N GLU A 140 -6.27 -9.54 4.69
CA GLU A 140 -5.67 -10.44 5.69
C GLU A 140 -5.73 -11.89 5.23
N HIS A 141 -6.90 -12.37 4.80
CA HIS A 141 -7.07 -13.72 4.27
C HIS A 141 -6.18 -13.96 3.03
N LEU A 142 -6.09 -12.98 2.12
CA LEU A 142 -5.23 -13.11 0.95
C LEU A 142 -3.75 -13.22 1.35
N HIS A 143 -3.30 -12.45 2.33
CA HIS A 143 -1.92 -12.48 2.78
C HIS A 143 -1.61 -13.78 3.54
N GLU A 144 -2.37 -14.06 4.60
CA GLU A 144 -2.05 -15.12 5.56
C GLU A 144 -2.41 -16.51 5.03
N GLU A 145 -3.59 -16.66 4.42
CA GLU A 145 -4.15 -17.97 4.03
C GLU A 145 -3.90 -18.30 2.55
N ARG A 146 -3.47 -17.34 1.74
CA ARG A 146 -3.18 -17.54 0.31
C ARG A 146 -1.78 -17.10 -0.10
N GLY A 147 -0.97 -16.55 0.81
CA GLY A 147 0.41 -16.16 0.53
C GLY A 147 0.52 -15.06 -0.54
N VAL A 148 -0.49 -14.21 -0.65
CA VAL A 148 -0.49 -13.09 -1.61
C VAL A 148 0.31 -11.95 -1.00
N ASP A 149 1.42 -11.58 -1.63
CA ASP A 149 2.23 -10.43 -1.24
C ASP A 149 1.89 -9.20 -2.10
N ARG A 150 1.53 -9.41 -3.37
CA ARG A 150 1.12 -8.33 -4.29
C ARG A 150 -0.22 -8.66 -4.94
N LEU A 151 -1.18 -7.74 -4.78
CA LEU A 151 -2.52 -7.80 -5.34
C LEU A 151 -2.70 -6.71 -6.39
N MET A 152 -3.07 -7.10 -7.62
CA MET A 152 -3.58 -6.16 -8.62
C MET A 152 -5.10 -6.13 -8.59
N VAL A 153 -5.69 -4.95 -8.55
CA VAL A 153 -7.14 -4.74 -8.61
C VAL A 153 -7.49 -4.03 -9.92
N GLU A 154 -8.07 -4.77 -10.86
CA GLU A 154 -8.40 -4.27 -12.21
C GLU A 154 -9.81 -3.69 -12.31
N GLY A 155 -10.58 -3.76 -11.22
CA GLY A 155 -11.70 -2.85 -11.02
C GLY A 155 -13.04 -3.47 -10.71
N GLY A 156 -14.04 -2.87 -11.34
CA GLY A 156 -15.30 -2.47 -10.74
C GLY A 156 -15.12 -1.12 -10.05
N GLY A 157 -15.69 -0.03 -10.58
CA GLY A 157 -15.52 1.31 -9.99
C GLY A 157 -15.91 1.38 -8.50
N ARG A 158 -16.88 0.55 -8.08
CA ARG A 158 -17.24 0.37 -6.66
C ARG A 158 -16.09 -0.23 -5.82
N VAL A 159 -15.38 -1.23 -6.33
CA VAL A 159 -14.26 -1.87 -5.63
C VAL A 159 -13.12 -0.87 -5.45
N HIS A 160 -12.72 -0.18 -6.52
CA HIS A 160 -11.71 0.88 -6.44
C HIS A 160 -12.09 1.99 -5.47
N THR A 161 -13.36 2.43 -5.52
CA THR A 161 -13.90 3.43 -4.60
C THR A 161 -13.76 2.98 -3.15
N GLN A 162 -14.17 1.75 -2.82
CA GLN A 162 -14.12 1.24 -1.45
C GLN A 162 -12.68 1.12 -0.92
N LEU A 163 -11.76 0.61 -1.72
CA LEU A 163 -10.35 0.49 -1.33
C LEU A 163 -9.69 1.85 -1.07
N LEU A 164 -9.97 2.85 -1.91
CA LEU A 164 -9.45 4.21 -1.70
C LEU A 164 -10.08 4.90 -0.47
N GLN A 165 -11.39 4.76 -0.28
CA GLN A 165 -12.08 5.37 0.87
C GLN A 165 -11.60 4.80 2.20
N GLN A 166 -11.16 3.53 2.21
CA GLN A 166 -10.64 2.86 3.40
C GLN A 166 -9.11 3.00 3.54
N GLY A 167 -8.43 3.70 2.62
CA GLY A 167 -6.98 3.86 2.66
C GLY A 167 -6.22 2.54 2.48
N LEU A 168 -6.76 1.62 1.68
CA LEU A 168 -6.21 0.27 1.48
C LEU A 168 -5.46 0.09 0.15
N ALA A 169 -5.29 1.15 -0.63
CA ALA A 169 -4.57 1.12 -1.90
C ALA A 169 -3.15 1.68 -1.73
N ASP A 170 -2.12 0.87 -2.03
CA ASP A 170 -0.73 1.32 -2.01
C ASP A 170 -0.32 2.08 -3.26
N GLU A 171 -0.88 1.70 -4.42
CA GLU A 171 -0.56 2.35 -5.70
C GLU A 171 -1.80 2.46 -6.57
N LEU A 172 -1.90 3.56 -7.32
CA LEU A 172 -2.84 3.73 -8.42
C LEU A 172 -2.07 3.91 -9.73
N GLN A 173 -2.23 2.96 -10.65
CA GLN A 173 -1.79 3.08 -12.03
C GLN A 173 -2.98 3.43 -12.92
N LEU A 174 -2.99 4.67 -13.40
CA LEU A 174 -4.05 5.23 -14.22
C LEU A 174 -3.55 5.51 -15.64
N VAL A 175 -4.21 4.92 -16.63
CA VAL A 175 -4.01 5.25 -18.04
C VAL A 175 -5.10 6.21 -18.49
N LEU A 176 -4.72 7.32 -19.10
CA LEU A 176 -5.64 8.33 -19.61
C LEU A 176 -5.70 8.25 -21.14
N ALA A 177 -6.87 7.87 -21.65
CA ALA A 177 -7.18 7.76 -23.08
C ALA A 177 -7.56 9.12 -23.66
N PRO A 178 -7.14 9.46 -24.90
CA PRO A 178 -7.41 10.77 -25.52
C PRO A 178 -8.83 10.88 -26.11
N LEU A 179 -9.85 10.44 -25.37
CA LEU A 179 -11.26 10.49 -25.79
C LEU A 179 -12.18 10.90 -24.63
N PHE A 180 -13.40 11.33 -24.96
CA PHE A 180 -14.48 11.58 -24.01
C PHE A 180 -15.59 10.56 -24.19
N VAL A 181 -16.19 10.09 -23.10
CA VAL A 181 -17.39 9.23 -23.15
C VAL A 181 -18.66 10.07 -23.03
N GLY A 182 -18.67 11.08 -22.16
CA GLY A 182 -19.72 12.11 -22.08
C GLY A 182 -21.10 11.62 -21.64
N THR A 183 -21.29 10.33 -21.35
CA THR A 183 -22.58 9.73 -21.00
C THR A 183 -22.71 9.62 -19.48
N PRO A 184 -23.67 10.31 -18.83
CA PRO A 184 -23.77 10.37 -17.37
C PRO A 184 -23.87 9.00 -16.68
N ASP A 185 -24.56 8.05 -17.32
CA ASP A 185 -24.82 6.72 -16.78
C ASP A 185 -23.72 5.70 -17.11
N ALA A 186 -22.67 6.11 -17.84
CA ALA A 186 -21.56 5.23 -18.15
C ALA A 186 -20.72 4.89 -16.89
N PRO A 187 -20.07 3.71 -16.85
CA PRO A 187 -19.27 3.31 -15.69
C PRO A 187 -18.13 4.28 -15.42
N ARG A 188 -18.11 4.90 -14.24
CA ARG A 188 -17.01 5.77 -13.79
C ARG A 188 -15.98 4.99 -12.98
N LEU A 189 -14.72 5.44 -13.04
CA LEU A 189 -13.64 4.87 -12.23
C LEU A 189 -13.97 4.94 -10.74
N PHE A 190 -14.47 6.08 -10.29
CA PHE A 190 -14.85 6.27 -8.90
C PHE A 190 -16.28 6.76 -8.75
N GLY A 191 -16.97 6.21 -7.76
CA GLY A 191 -18.32 6.61 -7.35
C GLY A 191 -18.31 7.70 -6.28
N PRO A 192 -19.47 8.04 -5.71
CA PRO A 192 -19.55 9.00 -4.62
C PRO A 192 -18.86 8.50 -3.35
N GLY A 193 -18.24 9.43 -2.61
CA GLY A 193 -17.93 9.30 -1.19
C GLY A 193 -16.65 10.01 -0.77
N SER A 194 -16.23 9.77 0.48
CA SER A 194 -15.10 10.45 1.11
C SER A 194 -13.78 9.75 0.79
N TYR A 195 -13.07 10.25 -0.22
CA TYR A 195 -11.73 9.77 -0.55
C TYR A 195 -10.74 10.02 0.58
N GLN A 196 -9.61 9.32 0.52
CA GLN A 196 -8.52 9.44 1.49
C GLN A 196 -8.19 10.90 1.85
N ALA A 197 -7.80 11.12 3.10
CA ALA A 197 -7.24 12.39 3.51
C ALA A 197 -5.94 12.65 2.72
N GLY A 198 -5.64 13.93 2.47
CA GLY A 198 -4.38 14.33 1.84
C GLY A 198 -4.29 14.12 0.33
N ARG A 199 -3.08 14.32 -0.20
CA ARG A 199 -2.79 14.23 -1.64
C ARG A 199 -2.26 12.85 -2.03
N LEU A 200 -2.36 12.53 -3.31
CA LEU A 200 -1.57 11.49 -3.94
C LEU A 200 -0.26 12.10 -4.46
N ARG A 201 0.84 11.39 -4.29
CA ARG A 201 2.14 11.72 -4.89
C ARG A 201 2.23 11.11 -6.27
N LEU A 202 2.48 11.92 -7.29
CA LEU A 202 2.83 11.42 -8.62
C LEU A 202 4.23 10.82 -8.59
N VAL A 203 4.32 9.52 -8.88
CA VAL A 203 5.57 8.74 -8.90
C VAL A 203 6.15 8.68 -10.31
N GLU A 204 5.28 8.53 -11.32
CA GLU A 204 5.67 8.44 -12.72
C GLU A 204 4.58 9.07 -13.58
N SER A 205 4.97 9.78 -14.63
CA SER A 205 4.11 10.11 -15.77
C SER A 205 4.84 9.74 -17.05
N ARG A 206 4.25 8.89 -17.87
CA ARG A 206 4.88 8.37 -19.09
C ARG A 206 3.88 8.23 -20.22
N ARG A 207 4.24 8.72 -21.40
CA ARG A 207 3.46 8.48 -22.62
C ARG A 207 3.66 7.03 -23.11
N ILE A 208 2.57 6.37 -23.46
CA ILE A 208 2.54 5.06 -24.11
C ILE A 208 1.69 5.23 -25.37
N GLU A 209 2.31 5.18 -26.55
CA GLU A 209 1.62 5.49 -27.81
C GLU A 209 0.90 6.85 -27.73
N ASP A 210 -0.43 6.86 -27.79
CA ASP A 210 -1.30 8.04 -27.69
C ASP A 210 -1.96 8.23 -26.30
N VAL A 211 -1.69 7.34 -25.34
CA VAL A 211 -2.20 7.42 -23.96
C VAL A 211 -1.12 7.88 -22.96
N VAL A 212 -1.54 8.33 -21.78
CA VAL A 212 -0.63 8.70 -20.69
C VAL A 212 -0.84 7.78 -19.49
N LEU A 213 0.22 7.07 -19.09
CA LEU A 213 0.28 6.37 -17.81
C LEU A 213 0.70 7.34 -16.71
N MET A 214 -0.02 7.32 -15.61
CA MET A 214 0.33 8.01 -14.37
C MET A 214 0.31 7.02 -13.21
N ARG A 215 1.31 7.10 -12.35
CA ARG A 215 1.43 6.25 -11.14
C ARG A 215 1.40 7.12 -9.91
N TYR A 216 0.57 6.75 -8.95
CA TYR A 216 0.34 7.52 -7.74
C TYR A 216 0.45 6.67 -6.49
N GLU A 217 0.95 7.26 -5.40
CA GLU A 217 0.99 6.66 -4.07
C GLU A 217 0.33 7.60 -3.04
N PRO A 218 -0.37 7.10 -2.02
CA PRO A 218 -0.93 7.92 -0.96
C PRO A 218 0.16 8.48 -0.05
N THR A 219 -0.04 9.72 0.43
CA THR A 219 0.91 10.36 1.35
C THR A 219 0.36 10.59 2.75
N ALA A 220 -0.96 10.55 2.97
CA ALA A 220 -1.51 10.77 4.29
C ALA A 220 -1.27 9.56 5.22
N PRO A 221 -0.64 9.78 6.39
CA PRO A 221 -0.46 8.74 7.39
C PRO A 221 -1.77 8.06 7.80
N GLY A 222 -1.66 6.81 8.25
CA GLY A 222 -2.77 6.12 8.92
C GLY A 222 -3.09 6.72 10.30
N THR A 223 -4.15 6.19 10.92
CA THR A 223 -4.48 6.49 12.32
C THR A 223 -4.41 5.21 13.14
N GLY A 224 -4.12 5.35 14.44
CA GLY A 224 -4.04 4.19 15.34
C GLY A 224 -2.86 3.27 15.03
N LEU A 225 -3.03 2.00 15.41
CA LEU A 225 -2.03 0.94 15.31
C LEU A 225 -2.01 0.24 13.94
N HIS A 226 -2.99 0.49 13.08
CA HIS A 226 -3.02 -0.11 11.77
C HIS A 226 -2.02 0.60 10.83
N PRO A 227 -1.10 -0.14 10.20
CA PRO A 227 -0.26 0.46 9.19
C PRO A 227 -1.09 0.80 7.95
N SER A 228 -0.82 1.96 7.36
CA SER A 228 -1.40 2.40 6.10
C SER A 228 -0.40 2.28 4.96
N PRO A 229 -0.86 2.31 3.71
CA PRO A 229 0.04 2.32 2.58
C PRO A 229 1.00 3.51 2.53
N ALA A 230 0.59 4.68 3.04
CA ALA A 230 1.48 5.83 3.15
C ALA A 230 2.64 5.58 4.14
N ASP A 231 2.42 4.74 5.17
CA ASP A 231 3.48 4.42 6.13
C ASP A 231 4.67 3.73 5.46
N ARG A 232 4.41 2.87 4.45
CA ARG A 232 5.45 2.22 3.64
C ARG A 232 6.32 3.24 2.91
N HIS A 233 5.69 4.26 2.33
CA HIS A 233 6.41 5.33 1.62
C HIS A 233 7.32 6.11 2.57
N TRP A 234 6.77 6.59 3.69
CA TRP A 234 7.53 7.43 4.62
C TRP A 234 8.62 6.67 5.36
N LEU A 235 8.37 5.42 5.73
CA LEU A 235 9.39 4.58 6.36
C LEU A 235 10.49 4.18 5.37
N SER A 236 10.16 3.98 4.08
CA SER A 236 11.15 3.84 3.01
C SER A 236 12.09 5.05 2.98
N LEU A 237 11.52 6.26 3.00
CA LEU A 237 12.28 7.50 2.99
C LEU A 237 13.15 7.65 4.26
N ALA A 238 12.64 7.28 5.43
CA ALA A 238 13.43 7.26 6.67
C ALA A 238 14.64 6.30 6.55
N CYS A 239 14.45 5.11 5.97
CA CYS A 239 15.55 4.17 5.71
C CYS A 239 16.56 4.74 4.69
N GLU A 240 16.11 5.44 3.65
CA GLU A 240 16.98 6.11 2.68
C GLU A 240 17.82 7.22 3.33
N LEU A 241 17.22 8.00 4.23
CA LEU A 241 17.93 9.02 5.00
C LEU A 241 19.01 8.43 5.89
N ALA A 242 18.79 7.24 6.46
CA ALA A 242 19.80 6.54 7.24
C ALA A 242 21.07 6.25 6.42
N THR A 243 20.96 6.01 5.11
CA THR A 243 22.12 5.79 4.22
C THR A 243 22.99 7.03 4.01
N ARG A 244 22.48 8.22 4.35
CA ARG A 244 23.19 9.50 4.22
C ARG A 244 23.99 9.87 5.48
N CYS A 245 23.87 9.09 6.55
CA CYS A 245 24.58 9.36 7.79
C CYS A 245 26.10 9.25 7.59
N PRO A 246 26.89 10.19 8.12
CA PRO A 246 28.33 9.98 8.31
C PRO A 246 28.61 8.67 9.06
N PRO A 247 29.66 7.90 8.70
CA PRO A 247 30.01 6.66 9.40
C PRO A 247 30.28 6.89 10.89
N SER A 248 29.98 5.90 11.72
CA SER A 248 30.31 5.87 13.15
C SER A 248 30.57 4.45 13.61
N GLN A 249 31.48 4.27 14.57
CA GLN A 249 31.77 2.99 15.23
C GLN A 249 31.02 2.84 16.56
N THR A 250 30.37 3.90 17.03
CA THR A 250 29.79 3.97 18.39
C THR A 250 28.33 4.43 18.38
N ALA A 251 27.72 4.58 17.20
CA ALA A 251 26.33 5.01 17.05
C ALA A 251 25.73 4.51 15.74
N PHE A 252 24.46 4.13 15.79
CA PHE A 252 23.71 3.76 14.60
C PHE A 252 23.47 4.96 13.65
N SER A 253 23.40 4.66 12.37
CA SER A 253 22.89 5.49 11.28
C SER A 253 21.37 5.33 11.22
N VAL A 254 20.64 6.41 11.53
CA VAL A 254 19.18 6.45 11.61
C VAL A 254 18.68 7.59 10.73
N GLY A 255 17.52 7.42 10.10
CA GLY A 255 16.80 8.49 9.43
C GLY A 255 15.40 8.63 10.01
N ALA A 256 14.86 9.85 9.97
CA ALA A 256 13.52 10.15 10.48
C ALA A 256 12.80 11.19 9.63
N VAL A 257 11.48 11.10 9.58
CA VAL A 257 10.58 12.02 8.88
C VAL A 257 9.37 12.32 9.76
N VAL A 258 8.97 13.58 9.85
CA VAL A 258 7.77 14.02 10.56
C VAL A 258 6.74 14.47 9.53
N VAL A 259 5.55 13.87 9.54
CA VAL A 259 4.52 14.08 8.51
C VAL A 259 3.20 14.46 9.16
N ALA A 260 2.56 15.51 8.67
CA ALA A 260 1.24 15.93 9.11
C ALA A 260 0.14 14.96 8.65
N ALA A 261 -1.04 15.03 9.27
CA ALA A 261 -2.18 14.16 8.96
C ALA A 261 -2.67 14.28 7.50
N ASP A 262 -2.42 15.40 6.82
CA ASP A 262 -2.76 15.60 5.41
C ASP A 262 -1.70 15.06 4.43
N GLY A 263 -0.65 14.41 4.95
CA GLY A 263 0.46 13.88 4.17
C GLY A 263 1.51 14.92 3.76
N THR A 264 1.45 16.14 4.32
CA THR A 264 2.53 17.13 4.16
C THR A 264 3.73 16.71 5.01
N GLU A 265 4.90 16.60 4.40
CA GLU A 265 6.15 16.47 5.15
C GLU A 265 6.47 17.78 5.88
N LEU A 266 6.58 17.71 7.21
CA LEU A 266 6.93 18.86 8.04
C LEU A 266 8.44 19.05 8.11
N ALA A 267 9.18 17.96 8.35
CA ALA A 267 10.62 17.94 8.36
C ALA A 267 11.16 16.52 8.22
N ARG A 268 12.46 16.43 7.92
CA ARG A 268 13.23 15.19 7.93
C ARG A 268 14.57 15.40 8.61
N GLY A 269 15.17 14.33 9.09
CA GLY A 269 16.48 14.34 9.74
C GLY A 269 17.20 13.01 9.58
N HIS A 270 18.52 13.02 9.77
CA HIS A 270 19.33 11.81 9.88
C HIS A 270 20.38 11.97 10.97
N SER A 271 20.87 10.86 11.51
CA SER A 271 21.92 10.90 12.54
C SER A 271 23.15 11.62 12.01
N ARG A 272 23.76 12.45 12.86
CA ARG A 272 24.97 13.20 12.54
C ARG A 272 24.81 14.18 11.37
N GLU A 273 23.60 14.69 11.17
CA GLU A 273 23.31 15.67 10.14
C GLU A 273 24.05 16.99 10.39
N VAL A 274 24.72 17.50 9.35
CA VAL A 274 25.33 18.83 9.23
C VAL A 274 25.99 19.35 10.53
N GLY A 275 27.22 18.91 10.80
CA GLY A 275 28.09 19.54 11.79
C GLY A 275 27.79 19.22 13.25
N ASP A 276 26.73 18.47 13.56
CA ASP A 276 26.49 17.93 14.90
C ASP A 276 26.80 16.42 14.93
N PRO A 277 27.96 16.00 15.47
CA PRO A 277 28.38 14.61 15.49
C PRO A 277 27.59 13.71 16.46
N VAL A 278 26.66 14.28 17.24
CA VAL A 278 25.90 13.54 18.25
C VAL A 278 24.39 13.66 18.11
N VAL A 279 23.89 14.43 17.14
CA VAL A 279 22.44 14.56 16.89
C VAL A 279 21.85 13.24 16.40
N HIS A 280 20.69 12.89 16.95
CA HIS A 280 19.90 11.76 16.49
C HIS A 280 18.92 12.19 15.40
N ALA A 281 18.43 11.26 14.58
CA ALA A 281 17.58 11.56 13.44
C ALA A 281 16.25 12.23 13.85
N GLU A 282 15.58 11.73 14.88
CA GLU A 282 14.30 12.27 15.36
C GLU A 282 14.48 13.67 15.94
N GLU A 283 15.56 13.89 16.69
CA GLU A 283 15.93 15.22 17.20
C GLU A 283 16.19 16.20 16.07
N ALA A 284 17.00 15.81 15.07
CA ALA A 284 17.31 16.65 13.92
C ALA A 284 16.06 17.02 13.12
N ALA A 285 15.10 16.09 12.98
CA ALA A 285 13.84 16.36 12.30
C ALA A 285 12.94 17.31 13.11
N LEU A 286 12.71 17.02 14.39
CA LEU A 286 11.84 17.83 15.26
C LEU A 286 12.38 19.26 15.48
N ALA A 287 13.70 19.42 15.58
CA ALA A 287 14.32 20.74 15.78
C ALA A 287 14.13 21.72 14.61
N LYS A 288 13.69 21.23 13.44
CA LYS A 288 13.41 22.05 12.25
C LYS A 288 11.96 22.53 12.19
N ILE A 289 11.11 22.07 13.11
CA ILE A 289 9.69 22.41 13.17
C ILE A 289 9.49 23.41 14.32
N ASP A 290 8.64 24.41 14.10
CA ASP A 290 8.19 25.28 15.20
C ASP A 290 7.45 24.41 16.24
N PRO A 291 7.88 24.38 17.53
CA PRO A 291 7.19 23.62 18.57
C PRO A 291 5.72 24.02 18.77
N ALA A 292 5.33 25.22 18.31
CA ALA A 292 3.95 25.69 18.31
C ALA A 292 3.15 25.30 17.05
N ASP A 293 3.73 24.57 16.10
CA ASP A 293 3.03 24.13 14.90
C ASP A 293 1.85 23.21 15.29
N PRO A 294 0.60 23.62 15.02
CA PRO A 294 -0.58 22.86 15.45
C PRO A 294 -0.69 21.48 14.80
N ARG A 295 0.04 21.25 13.69
CA ARG A 295 0.03 19.97 12.97
C ARG A 295 0.75 18.87 13.75
N LEU A 296 1.68 19.21 14.65
CA LEU A 296 2.45 18.23 15.45
C LEU A 296 1.55 17.30 16.29
N ALA A 297 0.44 17.82 16.82
CA ALA A 297 -0.51 17.07 17.64
C ALA A 297 -1.17 15.88 16.90
N THR A 298 -1.19 15.93 15.57
CA THR A 298 -1.75 14.88 14.70
C THR A 298 -0.71 14.30 13.74
N ALA A 299 0.56 14.68 13.91
CA ALA A 299 1.63 14.22 13.05
C ALA A 299 2.02 12.77 13.38
N THR A 300 2.63 12.12 12.40
CA THR A 300 3.30 10.82 12.56
C THR A 300 4.79 11.02 12.40
N VAL A 301 5.58 10.41 13.30
CA VAL A 301 7.03 10.29 13.16
C VAL A 301 7.37 8.92 12.58
N TYR A 302 8.06 8.90 11.44
CA TYR A 302 8.65 7.71 10.85
C TYR A 302 10.13 7.69 11.17
N THR A 303 10.64 6.57 11.69
CA THR A 303 12.06 6.43 12.02
C THR A 303 12.57 5.05 11.66
N SER A 304 13.81 4.95 11.14
CA SER A 304 14.37 3.66 10.74
C SER A 304 14.77 2.77 11.93
N LEU A 305 14.91 3.33 13.13
CA LEU A 305 15.27 2.62 14.37
C LEU A 305 14.31 3.05 15.48
N GLU A 306 14.06 2.17 16.45
CA GLU A 306 13.27 2.52 17.63
C GLU A 306 13.81 3.78 18.33
N PRO A 307 12.96 4.75 18.69
CA PRO A 307 13.40 5.95 19.40
C PRO A 307 14.02 5.60 20.76
N CYS A 308 15.26 6.00 21.00
CA CYS A 308 15.95 5.68 22.24
C CYS A 308 15.23 6.25 23.48
N THR A 309 15.38 5.57 24.62
CA THR A 309 14.90 6.02 25.95
C THR A 309 16.00 6.61 26.83
N ARG A 310 17.27 6.40 26.46
CA ARG A 310 18.45 6.92 27.15
C ARG A 310 19.52 7.25 26.13
N ARG A 311 20.31 8.30 26.39
CA ARG A 311 21.52 8.60 25.64
C ARG A 311 22.49 9.42 26.49
N ALA A 312 23.78 9.25 26.26
CA ALA A 312 24.83 9.97 26.99
C ALA A 312 25.12 11.36 26.40
N SER A 313 24.87 11.54 25.10
CA SER A 313 25.28 12.73 24.35
C SER A 313 24.49 14.00 24.67
N ARG A 314 23.27 13.86 25.18
CA ARG A 314 22.31 14.96 25.38
C ARG A 314 21.34 14.61 26.53
N PRO A 315 20.73 15.62 27.20
CA PRO A 315 19.92 15.41 28.40
C PRO A 315 18.59 14.68 28.14
N PHE A 316 17.99 14.85 26.98
CA PHE A 316 16.68 14.26 26.65
C PHE A 316 16.80 13.23 25.52
N PRO A 317 16.25 12.02 25.68
CA PRO A 317 16.25 10.97 24.65
C PRO A 317 15.18 11.20 23.58
N CYS A 318 15.29 10.53 22.43
CA CYS A 318 14.37 10.73 21.29
C CYS A 318 12.91 10.48 21.65
N ALA A 319 12.61 9.41 22.42
CA ALA A 319 11.24 9.12 22.83
C ALA A 319 10.63 10.27 23.66
N ARG A 320 11.44 10.96 24.49
CA ARG A 320 10.98 12.13 25.25
C ARG A 320 10.73 13.33 24.35
N LEU A 321 11.61 13.58 23.38
CA LEU A 321 11.44 14.69 22.43
C LEU A 321 10.16 14.54 21.60
N ILE A 322 9.82 13.31 21.19
CA ILE A 322 8.56 13.01 20.49
C ILE A 322 7.35 13.33 21.37
N LEU A 323 7.37 12.93 22.64
CA LEU A 323 6.28 13.19 23.58
C LEU A 323 6.10 14.69 23.86
N ASP A 324 7.20 15.40 24.10
CA ASP A 324 7.21 16.84 24.38
C ASP A 324 6.75 17.65 23.15
N ALA A 325 7.04 17.18 21.92
CA ALA A 325 6.51 17.76 20.68
C ALA A 325 5.00 17.53 20.48
N GLY A 326 4.36 16.71 21.32
CA GLY A 326 2.93 16.44 21.23
C GLY A 326 2.54 15.40 20.18
N VAL A 327 3.52 14.73 19.55
CA VAL A 327 3.27 13.66 18.57
C VAL A 327 2.64 12.45 19.27
N ARG A 328 1.67 11.81 18.60
CA ARG A 328 0.92 10.66 19.15
C ARG A 328 0.96 9.39 18.30
N ARG A 329 1.70 9.41 17.18
CA ARG A 329 1.92 8.21 16.36
C ARG A 329 3.37 8.13 15.90
N VAL A 330 3.96 6.94 16.04
CA VAL A 330 5.32 6.62 15.61
C VAL A 330 5.30 5.34 14.80
N VAL A 331 5.98 5.34 13.66
CA VAL A 331 6.18 4.15 12.83
C VAL A 331 7.67 3.86 12.73
N THR A 332 8.08 2.64 13.06
CA THR A 332 9.49 2.23 13.06
C THR A 332 9.75 0.94 12.30
N ALA A 333 10.96 0.80 11.75
CA ALA A 333 11.37 -0.39 10.98
C ALA A 333 12.07 -1.45 11.83
N TRP A 334 12.89 -1.04 12.80
CA TRP A 334 13.81 -1.91 13.51
C TRP A 334 13.82 -1.58 15.00
N ARG A 335 13.58 -2.57 15.85
CA ARG A 335 13.72 -2.42 17.31
C ARG A 335 15.20 -2.30 17.69
N GLU A 336 15.51 -1.43 18.65
CA GLU A 336 16.88 -1.19 19.07
C GLU A 336 17.50 -2.48 19.64
N PRO A 337 18.64 -2.97 19.09
CA PRO A 337 19.33 -4.13 19.64
C PRO A 337 20.14 -3.76 20.89
N ASP A 338 20.49 -4.77 21.69
CA ASP A 338 21.34 -4.61 22.90
C ASP A 338 22.81 -4.21 22.62
N THR A 339 23.15 -3.76 21.40
CA THR A 339 24.52 -3.43 20.98
C THR A 339 25.13 -2.29 21.79
N PHE A 340 24.36 -1.23 22.08
CA PHE A 340 24.84 -0.05 22.81
C PHE A 340 24.05 0.25 24.09
N VAL A 341 22.78 -0.18 24.15
CA VAL A 341 21.90 0.02 25.30
C VAL A 341 21.21 -1.31 25.60
N ALA A 342 21.57 -1.94 26.73
CA ALA A 342 20.91 -3.17 27.16
C ALA A 342 19.47 -2.90 27.61
N GLY A 343 18.52 -3.67 27.10
CA GLY A 343 17.10 -3.54 27.45
C GLY A 343 16.49 -2.23 26.97
N ALA A 344 16.89 -1.75 25.79
CA ALA A 344 16.22 -0.61 25.14
C ALA A 344 14.72 -0.93 24.94
N ASP A 345 13.87 0.01 25.36
CA ASP A 345 12.41 -0.14 25.28
C ASP A 345 11.75 1.20 24.93
N GLY A 346 12.12 1.74 23.77
CA GLY A 346 11.53 2.97 23.24
C GLY A 346 10.04 2.80 22.95
N THR A 347 9.68 1.65 22.36
CA THR A 347 8.29 1.30 22.07
C THR A 347 7.45 1.24 23.35
N GLY A 348 7.92 0.56 24.41
CA GLY A 348 7.19 0.46 25.67
C GLY A 348 6.99 1.81 26.37
N LEU A 349 8.01 2.68 26.36
CA LEU A 349 7.88 4.03 26.92
C LEU A 349 6.83 4.86 26.17
N LEU A 350 6.88 4.87 24.84
CA LEU A 350 5.95 5.62 23.99
C LEU A 350 4.51 5.08 24.13
N THR A 351 4.33 3.77 24.04
CA THR A 351 3.00 3.14 24.20
C THR A 351 2.44 3.35 25.60
N GLY A 352 3.25 3.25 26.65
CA GLY A 352 2.85 3.56 28.04
C GLY A 352 2.43 5.03 28.25
N ALA A 353 2.87 5.93 27.38
CA ALA A 353 2.47 7.33 27.34
C ALA A 353 1.31 7.62 26.37
N GLY A 354 0.69 6.60 25.78
CA GLY A 354 -0.45 6.71 24.87
C GLY A 354 -0.10 7.09 23.44
N VAL A 355 1.13 6.83 23.00
CA VAL A 355 1.54 6.96 21.59
C VAL A 355 1.28 5.64 20.87
N ASP A 356 0.63 5.71 19.71
CA ASP A 356 0.48 4.57 18.82
C ASP A 356 1.82 4.25 18.16
N VAL A 357 2.40 3.10 18.46
CA VAL A 357 3.68 2.65 17.88
C VAL A 357 3.43 1.48 16.92
N VAL A 358 3.70 1.69 15.64
CA VAL A 358 3.59 0.68 14.59
C VAL A 358 4.98 0.22 14.18
N VAL A 359 5.19 -1.09 14.14
CA VAL A 359 6.46 -1.69 13.68
C VAL A 359 6.25 -2.34 12.32
N LEU A 360 6.97 -1.88 11.31
CA LEU A 360 6.99 -2.45 9.96
C LEU A 360 8.28 -3.25 9.74
N GLY A 361 8.31 -4.48 10.26
CA GLY A 361 9.49 -5.34 10.22
C GLY A 361 9.98 -5.71 8.81
N GLU A 362 9.12 -5.58 7.78
CA GLU A 362 9.52 -5.73 6.37
C GLU A 362 10.60 -4.71 5.92
N TYR A 363 10.75 -3.59 6.65
CA TYR A 363 11.80 -2.59 6.42
C TYR A 363 13.06 -2.80 7.26
N GLU A 364 13.08 -3.77 8.17
CA GLU A 364 14.20 -4.01 9.09
C GLU A 364 15.52 -4.24 8.33
N GLY A 365 15.50 -5.03 7.26
CA GLY A 365 16.67 -5.27 6.42
C GLY A 365 17.23 -3.99 5.78
N ARG A 366 16.36 -3.05 5.39
CA ARG A 366 16.75 -1.74 4.83
C ARG A 366 17.30 -0.82 5.92
N ALA A 367 16.70 -0.82 7.11
CA ALA A 367 17.17 -0.05 8.26
C ALA A 367 18.52 -0.55 8.80
N LYS A 368 18.77 -1.86 8.76
CA LYS A 368 20.04 -2.49 9.17
C LYS A 368 21.16 -2.29 8.16
N ALA A 369 20.84 -2.15 6.86
CA ALA A 369 21.84 -2.05 5.80
C ALA A 369 22.95 -1.00 6.05
N PRO A 370 22.67 0.27 6.43
CA PRO A 370 23.69 1.27 6.73
C PRO A 370 24.43 1.04 8.07
N ASN A 371 24.03 0.03 8.84
CA ASN A 371 24.54 -0.30 10.17
C ASN A 371 25.28 -1.64 10.24
N ARG A 372 25.43 -2.35 9.11
CA ARG A 372 26.02 -3.71 9.06
C ARG A 372 27.40 -3.83 9.68
N HIS A 373 28.17 -2.73 9.72
CA HIS A 373 29.50 -2.71 10.35
C HIS A 373 29.46 -2.69 11.88
N LEU A 374 28.28 -2.54 12.49
CA LEU A 374 28.05 -2.52 13.94
C LEU A 374 27.31 -3.76 14.47
N LEU A 375 26.87 -4.66 13.57
CA LEU A 375 25.96 -5.76 13.84
C LEU A 375 26.65 -7.12 13.90
#